data_AF-A0A7J4SI73-F1
#
_entry.id   AF-A0A7J4SI73-F1
#
_cell.length_a   1.000
_cell.length_b   1.000
_cell.length_c   1.000
_cell.angle_alpha   90.00
_cell.angle_beta   90.00
_cell.angle_gamma   90.00
#
_symmetry.space_group_name_H-M   'P 1'
#
loop_
_entity.id
_entity.type
_entity.pdbx_description
1 polymer ?
#
loop_
_entity_poly.entity_id
_entity_poly.type
_entity_poly.pdbx_seq_one_letter_code
_entity_poly.pdbx_strand_id
1 'polypeptide(L)' 'NGGNAIEVTGLTSGSFYGNLIYDNGNTEFRIISSYNLEIYDNTISDSDFGYGIHLTDSSDNEIHNNILHVSTWLDGS' A
#
# COMPACT_ATOMS: atom_id res chain seq x y z
N ASN A 1 6.31 9.75 14.25
CA ASN A 1 6.59 8.51 13.48
C ASN A 1 6.91 8.93 12.06
N GLY A 2 7.83 8.24 11.37
CA GLY A 2 8.31 8.65 10.03
C GLY A 2 8.69 7.45 9.16
N GLY A 3 8.12 6.29 9.46
CA GLY A 3 8.32 5.04 8.74
C GLY A 3 7.01 4.55 8.14
N ASN A 4 7.08 3.49 7.34
CA ASN A 4 5.89 2.90 6.71
C ASN A 4 5.13 2.04 7.74
N ALA A 5 3.80 1.92 7.61
CA ALA A 5 3.03 1.03 8.48
C ALA A 5 3.34 -0.45 8.20
N ILE A 6 3.31 -0.79 6.91
CA ILE A 6 3.65 -2.10 6.37
C ILE A 6 4.67 -1.86 5.27
N GLU A 7 5.82 -2.53 5.38
CA GLU A 7 6.82 -2.60 4.32
C GLU A 7 7.06 -4.06 3.93
N VAL A 8 6.95 -4.31 2.63
CA VAL A 8 7.10 -5.65 2.06
C VAL A 8 8.13 -5.58 0.95
N THR A 9 9.15 -6.44 1.06
CA THR A 9 10.27 -6.47 0.12
C THR A 9 10.58 -7.90 -0.31
N GLY A 10 10.61 -8.14 -1.63
CA GLY A 10 11.05 -9.41 -2.21
C GLY A 10 10.06 -10.58 -2.09
N LEU A 11 8.77 -10.33 -1.85
CA LEU A 11 7.77 -11.40 -1.82
C LEU A 11 7.38 -11.80 -3.25
N THR A 12 7.27 -13.11 -3.49
CA THR A 12 6.88 -13.66 -4.80
C THR A 12 5.42 -14.09 -4.88
N SER A 13 4.72 -14.13 -3.74
CA SER A 13 3.28 -14.31 -3.59
C SER A 13 2.85 -14.01 -2.16
N GLY A 14 1.57 -13.70 -1.96
CA GLY A 14 0.98 -13.53 -0.63
C GLY A 14 -0.30 -12.69 -0.68
N SER A 15 -1.06 -12.71 0.41
CA SER A 15 -2.30 -11.92 0.52
C SER A 15 -2.27 -11.05 1.78
N PHE A 16 -2.69 -9.80 1.63
CA PHE A 16 -2.84 -8.83 2.71
C PHE A 16 -4.29 -8.34 2.70
N TYR A 17 -5.08 -8.80 3.67
CA TYR A 17 -6.51 -8.53 3.68
C TYR A 17 -7.08 -8.28 5.07
N GLY A 18 -8.18 -7.52 5.11
CA GLY A 18 -8.92 -7.24 6.36
C GLY A 18 -8.14 -6.36 7.35
N ASN A 19 -7.13 -5.63 6.90
CA ASN A 19 -6.31 -4.79 7.77
C ASN A 19 -6.90 -3.38 7.91
N LEU A 20 -6.73 -2.80 9.09
CA LEU A 20 -6.99 -1.39 9.35
C LEU A 20 -5.63 -0.70 9.57
N ILE A 21 -5.24 0.19 8.65
CA ILE A 21 -3.92 0.81 8.59
C ILE A 21 -4.11 2.34 8.65
N TYR A 22 -3.45 3.01 9.59
CA TYR A 22 -3.64 4.44 9.83
C TYR A 22 -2.36 5.15 10.28
N ASP A 23 -2.10 6.31 9.68
CA ASP A 23 -1.27 7.43 10.15
C ASP A 23 0.10 7.04 10.75
N ASN A 24 1.05 6.73 9.87
CA ASN A 24 2.41 6.31 10.27
C ASN A 24 3.48 7.39 10.05
N GLY A 25 3.07 8.54 9.50
CA GLY A 25 3.94 9.68 9.17
C GLY A 25 4.79 9.49 7.92
N ASN A 26 4.48 8.49 7.09
CA ASN A 26 5.00 8.23 5.74
C ASN A 26 4.02 7.25 5.04
N THR A 27 4.42 6.54 3.98
CA THR A 27 3.57 5.59 3.23
C THR A 27 2.97 4.51 4.13
N GLU A 28 1.65 4.34 4.13
CA GLU A 28 0.98 3.31 4.93
C GLU A 28 1.38 1.91 4.47
N PHE A 29 1.28 1.62 3.18
CA PHE A 29 1.62 0.31 2.62
C PHE A 29 2.65 0.41 1.49
N ARG A 30 3.91 0.12 1.84
CA ARG A 30 5.05 0.14 0.92
C ARG A 30 5.35 -1.27 0.39
N ILE A 31 5.39 -1.41 -0.94
CA ILE A 31 5.68 -2.67 -1.62
C ILE A 31 6.86 -2.46 -2.58
N ILE A 32 7.92 -3.23 -2.40
CA ILE A 32 9.18 -3.11 -3.14
C ILE A 32 9.56 -4.47 -3.72
N SER A 33 9.88 -4.51 -5.01
CA SER A 33 10.37 -5.72 -5.70
C SER A 33 9.57 -6.99 -5.38
N SER A 34 8.24 -6.85 -5.35
CA SER A 34 7.33 -7.92 -4.97
C SER A 34 6.28 -8.19 -6.04
N TYR A 35 5.82 -9.43 -6.11
CA TYR A 35 5.06 -9.98 -7.23
C TYR A 35 3.91 -10.86 -6.75
N ASN A 36 2.84 -10.94 -7.54
CA ASN A 36 1.68 -11.82 -7.28
C ASN A 36 1.08 -11.63 -5.88
N LEU A 37 1.00 -10.38 -5.42
CA LEU A 37 0.35 -10.05 -4.15
C LEU A 37 -1.12 -9.73 -4.37
N GLU A 38 -1.96 -10.20 -3.46
CA GLU A 38 -3.36 -9.81 -3.37
C GLU A 38 -3.55 -8.86 -2.18
N ILE A 39 -4.02 -7.64 -2.44
CA ILE A 39 -4.26 -6.63 -1.39
C ILE A 39 -5.72 -6.23 -1.48
N TYR A 40 -6.54 -6.73 -0.54
CA TYR A 40 -7.99 -6.54 -0.61
C TYR A 40 -8.69 -6.41 0.73
N ASP A 41 -9.88 -5.82 0.73
CA ASP A 41 -10.70 -5.61 1.92
C ASP A 41 -9.95 -4.89 3.08
N ASN A 42 -8.97 -4.06 2.76
CA ASN A 42 -8.26 -3.25 3.74
C ASN A 42 -8.88 -1.86 3.83
N THR A 43 -8.82 -1.25 5.01
CA THR A 43 -9.11 0.17 5.24
C THR A 43 -7.79 0.87 5.54
N ILE A 44 -7.37 1.77 4.65
CA ILE A 44 -6.09 2.49 4.74
C ILE A 44 -6.37 3.98 4.82
N SER A 45 -5.81 4.63 5.83
CA SER A 45 -6.01 6.07 6.08
C SER A 45 -4.67 6.75 6.30
N ASP A 46 -4.44 7.83 5.56
CA ASP A 46 -3.27 8.70 5.69
C ASP A 46 -3.78 10.12 5.87
N SER A 47 -3.55 10.69 7.06
CA SER A 47 -3.93 12.06 7.34
C SER A 47 -2.87 13.08 6.95
N ASP A 48 -1.65 12.64 6.64
CA ASP A 48 -0.48 13.49 6.43
C ASP A 48 0.24 13.15 5.10
N PHE A 49 1.47 13.65 4.92
CA PHE A 49 2.24 13.46 3.69
C PHE A 49 2.63 11.99 3.47
N GLY A 50 2.26 11.42 2.33
CA GLY A 50 2.60 10.03 2.01
C GLY A 50 1.79 9.48 0.83
N TYR A 51 1.89 8.17 0.65
CA TYR A 51 1.04 7.40 -0.25
C TYR A 51 0.32 6.34 0.59
N GLY A 52 -0.98 6.15 0.40
CA GLY A 52 -1.68 5.05 1.05
C GLY A 52 -1.12 3.68 0.66
N ILE A 53 -0.88 3.48 -0.64
CA ILE A 53 -0.21 2.29 -1.18
C ILE A 53 0.81 2.74 -2.21
N HIS A 54 2.06 2.29 -2.09
CA HIS A 54 3.14 2.64 -3.02
C HIS A 54 3.97 1.43 -3.45
N LEU A 55 3.87 1.11 -4.74
CA LEU A 55 4.59 0.02 -5.40
C LEU A 55 5.84 0.55 -6.11
N THR A 56 6.98 -0.13 -5.96
CA THR A 56 8.19 0.14 -6.75
C THR A 56 8.80 -1.16 -7.21
N ASP A 57 9.25 -1.22 -8.47
CA ASP A 57 9.86 -2.39 -9.11
C ASP A 57 9.05 -3.69 -8.93
N SER A 58 7.72 -3.54 -8.86
CA SER A 58 6.76 -4.60 -8.53
C SER A 58 5.80 -4.79 -9.70
N SER A 59 5.37 -6.03 -9.94
CA SER A 59 4.44 -6.36 -11.03
C SER A 59 3.41 -7.41 -10.59
N ASP A 60 2.31 -7.51 -11.36
CA ASP A 60 1.31 -8.57 -11.19
C ASP A 60 0.66 -8.60 -9.79
N ASN A 61 0.56 -7.45 -9.15
CA ASN A 61 -0.13 -7.29 -7.87
C ASN A 61 -1.58 -6.85 -8.12
N GLU A 62 -2.52 -7.50 -7.44
CA GLU A 62 -3.93 -7.17 -7.49
C GLU A 62 -4.32 -6.36 -6.26
N ILE A 63 -4.87 -5.15 -6.49
CA ILE A 63 -5.33 -4.25 -5.43
C ILE A 63 -6.80 -3.96 -5.70
N HIS A 64 -7.69 -4.55 -4.90
CA HIS A 64 -9.13 -4.45 -5.13
C HIS A 64 -9.91 -4.41 -3.82
N ASN A 65 -11.13 -3.86 -3.84
CA ASN A 65 -12.03 -3.80 -2.67
C ASN A 65 -11.44 -3.15 -1.40
N ASN A 66 -10.46 -2.26 -1.53
CA ASN A 66 -9.93 -1.50 -0.40
C ASN A 66 -10.69 -0.18 -0.23
N ILE A 67 -10.82 0.27 1.01
CA ILE A 67 -11.28 1.62 1.34
C ILE A 67 -10.05 2.48 1.61
N LEU A 68 -9.81 3.47 0.75
CA LEU A 68 -8.67 4.38 0.85
C LEU A 68 -9.14 5.77 1.28
N HIS A 69 -8.80 6.17 2.50
CA HIS A 69 -8.94 7.51 3.03
C HIS A 69 -7.60 8.26 2.92
N VAL A 70 -7.10 8.38 1.69
CA VAL A 70 -5.78 8.97 1.40
C VAL A 70 -5.86 9.97 0.26
N SER A 71 -4.88 10.87 0.17
CA SER A 71 -4.74 11.74 -1.00
C SER A 71 -4.37 10.92 -2.24
N THR A 72 -5.10 11.09 -3.34
CA THR A 72 -4.83 10.38 -4.59
C THR A 72 -4.21 11.32 -5.63
N TRP A 73 -3.02 10.99 -6.13
CA TRP A 73 -2.38 11.66 -7.26
C TRP A 73 -2.41 10.75 -8.49
N LEU A 74 -2.91 11.24 -9.62
CA LEU A 74 -2.89 10.55 -10.90
C LEU A 74 -1.95 11.32 -11.84
N ASP A 75 -0.78 10.75 -12.16
CA ASP A 75 0.12 11.31 -13.17
C ASP A 75 -0.19 10.68 -14.53
N GLY A 76 -0.39 11.53 -15.54
CA GLY A 76 -0.67 11.11 -16.90
C GLY A 76 0.64 11.09 -17.69
N SER A 77 1.13 9.89 -18.01
CA SER A 77 2.27 9.70 -18.92
C SER A 77 2.01 10.27 -20.31
#